data_AF-A0A1H0YCR7-F1
#
_entry.id   AF-A0A1H0YCR7-F1
#
_cell.length_a   1.000
_cell.length_b   1.000
_cell.length_c   1.000
_cell.angle_alpha   90.00
_cell.angle_beta   90.00
_cell.angle_gamma   90.00
#
_symmetry.space_group_name_H-M   'P 1'
#
loop_
_entity.id
_entity.type
_entity.pdbx_description
1 polymer ?
#
loop_
_entity_poly.entity_id
_entity_poly.type
_entity_poly.pdbx_seq_one_letter_code
_entity_poly.pdbx_strand_id
1 'polypeptide(L)'
;MKVENRRPTKIFPWLIVLGWMSLIFYFSHQVQQQSWDLSHTVLGISIQVIKVTQVIVVIGLAGFAIVKLKKRGVTIGIKELLLIFLVGYFVYSLSIGVRQALVPPDLHHFIRKNAHFFIYLILGVLVKYALNSTGVSEFKSVTISLLICVAYAFSDEIHQLVVPGRGGQLSDVVIDSYGAGLGILLQLTFVKFISKKALNQKTLETKVAE
;
A
#
# COMPACT_ATOMS: atom_id res chain seq x y z
N MET A 1 -15.14 -12.36 36.57
CA MET A 1 -14.18 -13.02 35.65
C MET A 1 -13.06 -12.04 35.33
N LYS A 2 -11.84 -12.30 35.83
CA LYS A 2 -10.65 -11.51 35.48
C LYS A 2 -10.33 -11.86 34.03
N VAL A 3 -10.52 -10.94 33.09
CA VAL A 3 -10.03 -11.14 31.71
C VAL A 3 -8.52 -11.17 31.83
N GLU A 4 -7.97 -12.37 31.90
CA GLU A 4 -6.55 -12.60 31.93
C GLU A 4 -6.02 -12.13 30.58
N ASN A 5 -5.49 -10.91 30.59
CA ASN A 5 -4.89 -10.26 29.44
C ASN A 5 -3.63 -11.05 29.10
N ARG A 6 -3.79 -12.17 28.38
CA ARG A 6 -2.68 -12.97 27.87
C ARG A 6 -1.96 -12.09 26.87
N ARG A 7 -0.99 -11.31 27.36
CA ARG A 7 -0.02 -10.65 26.51
C ARG A 7 0.50 -11.76 25.60
N PRO A 8 0.37 -11.65 24.25
CA PRO A 8 0.94 -12.65 23.37
C PRO A 8 2.37 -12.88 23.83
N THR A 9 2.76 -14.15 23.98
CA THR A 9 4.11 -14.48 24.45
C THR A 9 5.08 -13.63 23.63
N LYS A 10 6.07 -13.02 24.28
CA LYS A 10 6.97 -12.02 23.68
C LYS A 10 7.63 -12.50 22.36
N ILE A 11 7.56 -13.79 22.10
CA ILE A 11 8.04 -14.53 20.93
C ILE A 11 7.13 -14.34 19.70
N PHE A 12 5.81 -14.24 19.85
CA PHE A 12 4.87 -14.22 18.72
C PHE A 12 5.10 -13.04 17.75
N PRO A 13 5.32 -11.79 18.21
CA PRO A 13 5.65 -10.68 17.29
C PRO A 13 6.93 -10.93 16.49
N TRP A 14 7.93 -11.58 17.07
CA TRP A 14 9.17 -11.92 16.37
C TRP A 14 8.97 -13.00 15.32
N LEU A 15 8.06 -13.96 15.53
CA LEU A 15 7.69 -14.94 14.49
C LEU A 15 7.08 -14.25 13.27
N ILE A 16 6.26 -13.21 13.49
CA ILE A 16 5.70 -12.41 12.38
C ILE A 16 6.80 -11.65 11.65
N VAL A 17 7.74 -11.03 12.39
CA VAL A 17 8.90 -10.35 11.79
C VAL A 17 9.70 -11.32 10.93
N LEU A 18 10.04 -12.50 11.45
CA LEU A 18 10.77 -13.52 10.70
C LEU A 18 10.00 -14.01 9.48
N GLY A 19 8.69 -14.24 9.60
CA GLY A 19 7.83 -14.58 8.46
C GLY A 19 7.83 -13.50 7.37
N TRP A 20 7.79 -12.22 7.78
CA TRP A 20 7.84 -11.10 6.85
C TRP A 20 9.21 -10.93 6.20
N MET A 21 10.30 -11.13 6.94
CA MET A 21 11.66 -11.16 6.39
C MET A 21 11.81 -12.31 5.38
N SER A 22 11.32 -13.51 5.69
CA SER A 22 11.32 -14.62 4.73
C SER A 22 10.55 -14.29 3.45
N LEU A 23 9.46 -13.54 3.54
CA LEU A 23 8.71 -13.07 2.37
C LEU A 23 9.53 -12.08 1.53
N ILE A 24 10.21 -11.12 2.16
CA ILE A 24 11.11 -10.18 1.45
C ILE A 24 12.22 -10.96 0.74
N PHE A 25 12.87 -11.88 1.45
CA PHE A 25 13.91 -12.72 0.89
C PHE A 25 13.43 -13.57 -0.30
N TYR A 26 12.21 -14.11 -0.21
CA TYR A 26 11.59 -14.85 -1.32
C TYR A 26 11.47 -13.99 -2.59
N PHE A 27 11.05 -12.73 -2.47
CA PHE A 27 11.00 -11.81 -3.61
C PHE A 27 12.39 -11.38 -4.10
N SER A 28 13.33 -11.20 -3.19
CA SER A 28 14.72 -10.82 -3.50
C SER A 28 15.48 -11.92 -4.24
N HIS A 29 15.23 -13.18 -3.92
CA HIS A 29 15.84 -14.32 -4.59
C HIS A 29 15.34 -14.54 -6.03
N GLN A 30 14.26 -13.87 -6.44
CA GLN A 30 13.77 -13.97 -7.81
C GLN A 30 14.77 -13.38 -8.80
N VAL A 31 15.09 -14.15 -9.84
CA VAL A 31 15.89 -13.68 -10.97
C VAL A 31 15.25 -12.44 -11.61
N GLN A 32 16.06 -11.60 -12.25
CA GLN A 32 15.58 -10.33 -12.81
C GLN A 32 14.36 -10.48 -13.72
N GLN A 33 14.35 -11.50 -14.58
CA GLN A 33 13.23 -11.77 -15.48
C GLN A 33 11.94 -12.09 -14.73
N GLN A 34 11.98 -12.95 -13.70
CA GLN A 34 10.80 -13.29 -12.91
C GLN A 34 10.20 -12.08 -12.19
N SER A 35 11.05 -11.22 -11.63
CA SER A 35 10.58 -9.98 -10.99
C SER A 35 10.00 -8.98 -11.99
N TRP A 36 10.57 -8.91 -13.18
CA TRP A 36 10.08 -8.09 -14.27
C TRP A 36 8.72 -8.59 -14.79
N ASP A 37 8.57 -9.90 -14.99
CA ASP A 37 7.34 -10.56 -15.42
C ASP A 37 6.22 -10.40 -14.38
N LEU A 38 6.54 -10.50 -13.09
CA LEU A 38 5.58 -10.27 -12.01
C LEU A 38 5.06 -8.82 -12.04
N SER A 39 5.97 -7.85 -12.17
CA SER A 39 5.62 -6.43 -12.26
C SER A 39 4.81 -6.12 -13.53
N HIS A 40 5.11 -6.81 -14.64
CA HIS A 40 4.34 -6.72 -15.88
C HIS A 40 2.93 -7.29 -15.74
N THR A 41 2.81 -8.44 -15.10
CA THR A 41 1.53 -9.11 -14.86
C THR A 41 0.63 -8.24 -13.99
N VAL A 42 1.17 -7.68 -12.89
CA VAL A 42 0.43 -6.77 -12.01
C VAL A 42 -0.04 -5.52 -12.77
N LEU A 43 0.82 -4.92 -13.60
CA LEU A 43 0.43 -3.77 -14.41
C LEU A 43 -0.67 -4.15 -15.42
N GLY A 44 -0.53 -5.28 -16.11
CA GLY A 44 -1.49 -5.77 -17.08
C GLY A 44 -2.88 -5.97 -16.48
N ILE A 45 -2.96 -6.63 -15.33
CA ILE A 45 -4.20 -6.81 -14.57
C ILE A 45 -4.78 -5.45 -14.17
N SER A 46 -3.95 -4.53 -13.66
CA SER A 46 -4.38 -3.19 -13.25
C SER A 46 -4.98 -2.40 -14.42
N ILE A 47 -4.34 -2.42 -15.59
CA ILE A 47 -4.85 -1.79 -16.81
C ILE A 47 -6.17 -2.43 -17.25
N GLN A 48 -6.30 -3.75 -17.15
CA GLN A 48 -7.54 -4.45 -17.49
C GLN A 48 -8.69 -4.06 -16.56
N VAL A 49 -8.44 -3.99 -15.25
CA VAL A 49 -9.42 -3.51 -14.26
C VAL A 49 -9.85 -2.08 -14.59
N ILE A 50 -8.90 -1.17 -14.84
CA ILE A 50 -9.22 0.22 -15.21
C ILE A 50 -10.11 0.27 -16.46
N LYS A 51 -9.80 -0.51 -17.50
CA LYS A 51 -10.62 -0.57 -18.72
C LYS A 51 -12.05 -1.01 -18.43
N VAL A 52 -12.23 -2.07 -17.63
CA VAL A 52 -13.56 -2.58 -17.27
C VAL A 52 -14.33 -1.55 -16.44
N THR A 53 -13.70 -0.95 -15.43
CA THR A 53 -14.31 0.10 -14.60
C THR A 53 -14.71 1.31 -15.44
N GLN A 54 -13.89 1.74 -16.39
CA GLN A 54 -14.20 2.86 -17.29
C GLN A 54 -15.47 2.58 -18.12
N VAL A 55 -15.60 1.38 -18.68
CA VAL A 55 -16.79 0.98 -19.45
C VAL A 55 -18.04 1.00 -18.56
N ILE A 56 -17.95 0.43 -17.35
CA ILE A 56 -19.08 0.43 -16.40
C ILE A 56 -19.49 1.85 -16.04
N VAL A 57 -18.54 2.75 -15.79
CA VAL A 57 -18.81 4.16 -15.47
C VAL A 57 -19.49 4.87 -16.64
N VAL A 58 -19.01 4.70 -17.88
CA VAL A 58 -19.62 5.32 -19.06
C VAL A 58 -21.06 4.85 -19.26
N ILE A 59 -21.30 3.54 -19.13
CA ILE A 59 -22.66 2.97 -19.20
C ILE A 59 -23.54 3.52 -18.06
N GLY A 60 -23.01 3.59 -16.84
CA GLY A 60 -23.71 4.11 -15.68
C GLY A 60 -24.10 5.59 -15.84
N LEU A 61 -23.20 6.43 -16.37
CA LEU A 61 -23.46 7.84 -16.66
C LEU A 61 -24.52 8.00 -17.76
N ALA A 62 -24.45 7.20 -18.82
CA ALA A 62 -25.46 7.18 -19.87
C ALA A 62 -26.84 6.80 -19.32
N GLY A 63 -26.92 5.75 -18.51
CA GLY A 63 -28.15 5.32 -17.83
C GLY A 63 -28.69 6.38 -16.86
N PHE A 64 -27.83 7.01 -16.08
CA PHE A 64 -28.20 8.10 -15.18
C PHE A 64 -28.78 9.31 -15.95
N ALA A 65 -28.17 9.68 -17.07
CA ALA A 65 -28.66 10.75 -17.94
C ALA A 65 -30.07 10.43 -18.47
N ILE A 66 -30.30 9.21 -18.95
CA ILE A 66 -31.60 8.73 -19.42
C ILE A 66 -32.67 8.86 -18.32
N VAL A 67 -32.39 8.36 -17.11
CA VAL A 67 -33.34 8.43 -15.98
C VAL A 67 -33.64 9.89 -15.61
N LYS A 68 -32.62 10.75 -15.59
CA LYS A 68 -32.78 12.17 -15.25
C LYS A 68 -33.58 12.93 -16.29
N LEU A 69 -33.40 12.63 -17.58
CA LEU A 69 -34.17 13.22 -18.68
C LEU A 69 -35.63 12.78 -18.62
N LYS A 70 -35.90 11.49 -18.38
CA LYS A 70 -37.27 10.96 -18.22
C LYS A 70 -37.99 11.61 -17.04
N LYS A 71 -37.31 11.81 -15.90
CA LYS A 71 -37.88 12.54 -14.74
C LYS A 71 -38.21 14.01 -15.02
N ARG A 72 -37.56 14.63 -16.01
CA ARG A 72 -37.85 16.01 -16.46
C ARG A 72 -38.96 16.08 -17.52
N GLY A 73 -39.63 14.95 -17.81
CA GLY A 73 -40.67 14.89 -18.84
C GLY A 73 -40.15 14.96 -20.28
N VAL A 74 -38.84 14.82 -20.48
CA VAL A 74 -38.25 14.79 -21.83
C VAL A 74 -38.55 13.44 -22.47
N THR A 75 -39.20 13.45 -23.63
CA THR A 75 -39.39 12.26 -24.46
C THR A 75 -38.05 11.88 -25.09
N ILE A 76 -37.57 10.67 -24.80
CA ILE A 76 -36.28 10.21 -25.33
C ILE A 76 -36.53 9.64 -26.72
N GLY A 77 -36.21 10.42 -27.74
CA GLY A 77 -36.19 9.98 -29.13
C GLY A 77 -34.83 9.41 -29.55
N ILE A 78 -34.74 9.07 -30.82
CA ILE A 78 -33.52 8.52 -31.43
C ILE A 78 -32.38 9.55 -31.41
N LYS A 79 -32.67 10.84 -31.57
CA LYS A 79 -31.65 11.91 -31.60
C LYS A 79 -30.95 12.05 -30.25
N GLU A 80 -31.69 11.96 -29.16
CA GLU A 80 -31.18 12.04 -27.79
C GLU A 80 -30.35 10.79 -27.44
N LEU A 81 -30.81 9.60 -27.87
CA LEU A 81 -30.07 8.35 -27.67
C LEU A 81 -28.74 8.37 -28.44
N LEU A 82 -28.75 8.84 -29.69
CA LEU A 82 -27.54 9.00 -30.50
C LEU A 82 -26.58 10.00 -29.88
N LEU A 83 -27.08 11.12 -29.34
CA LEU A 83 -26.26 12.10 -28.63
C LEU A 83 -25.61 11.50 -27.38
N ILE A 84 -26.36 10.77 -26.56
CA ILE A 84 -25.83 10.10 -25.36
C ILE A 84 -24.76 9.08 -25.73
N PHE A 85 -24.99 8.29 -26.78
CA PHE A 85 -24.01 7.33 -27.27
C PHE A 85 -22.74 8.01 -27.80
N LEU A 86 -22.89 9.08 -28.58
CA LEU A 86 -21.76 9.84 -29.13
C LEU A 86 -20.93 10.49 -28.03
N VAL A 87 -21.57 11.10 -27.03
CA VAL A 87 -20.87 11.66 -25.86
C VAL A 87 -20.20 10.56 -25.05
N GLY A 88 -20.86 9.42 -24.82
CA GLY A 88 -20.27 8.28 -24.11
C GLY A 88 -19.05 7.71 -24.84
N TYR A 89 -19.12 7.56 -26.16
CA TYR A 89 -18.00 7.14 -26.99
C TYR A 89 -16.86 8.16 -26.96
N PHE A 90 -17.16 9.45 -27.04
CA PHE A 90 -16.15 10.51 -26.94
C PHE A 90 -15.43 10.47 -25.59
N VAL A 91 -16.17 10.37 -24.48
CA VAL A 91 -15.60 10.24 -23.12
C VAL A 91 -14.72 9.00 -23.01
N TYR A 92 -15.17 7.86 -23.55
CA TYR A 92 -14.40 6.62 -23.56
C TYR A 92 -13.10 6.77 -24.37
N SER A 93 -13.17 7.29 -25.59
CA SER A 93 -12.01 7.49 -26.46
C SER A 93 -11.01 8.48 -25.86
N LEU A 94 -11.50 9.58 -25.28
CA LEU A 94 -10.66 10.54 -24.56
C LEU A 94 -9.98 9.88 -23.36
N SER A 95 -10.70 9.05 -22.60
CA SER A 95 -10.12 8.33 -21.45
C SER A 95 -8.98 7.38 -21.84
N ILE A 96 -9.06 6.75 -23.03
CA ILE A 96 -7.99 5.93 -23.57
C ILE A 96 -6.78 6.78 -23.92
N GLY A 97 -6.99 7.90 -24.60
CA GLY A 97 -5.92 8.83 -24.98
C GLY A 97 -5.18 9.38 -23.76
N VAL A 98 -5.92 9.80 -22.73
CA VAL A 98 -5.35 10.26 -21.45
C VAL A 98 -4.56 9.15 -20.76
N ARG A 99 -5.06 7.91 -20.73
CA ARG A 99 -4.33 6.78 -20.13
C ARG A 99 -2.99 6.54 -20.83
N GLN A 100 -2.96 6.59 -22.15
CA GLN A 100 -1.70 6.40 -22.91
C GLN A 100 -0.71 7.56 -22.68
N ALA A 101 -1.21 8.79 -22.49
CA ALA A 101 -0.36 9.95 -22.22
C ALA A 101 0.17 9.99 -20.78
N LEU A 102 -0.57 9.47 -19.80
CA LEU A 102 -0.21 9.53 -18.38
C LEU A 102 0.57 8.31 -17.87
N VAL A 103 0.58 7.19 -18.60
CA VAL A 103 1.32 5.99 -18.20
C VAL A 103 2.77 6.11 -18.68
N PRO A 104 3.75 6.33 -17.78
CA PRO A 104 5.15 6.44 -18.18
C PRO A 104 5.67 5.09 -18.70
N PRO A 105 6.62 5.10 -19.65
CA PRO A 105 7.19 3.87 -20.21
C PRO A 105 7.89 2.99 -19.17
N ASP A 106 8.46 3.58 -18.11
CA ASP A 106 9.16 2.88 -17.03
C ASP A 106 8.28 2.54 -15.82
N LEU A 107 6.96 2.48 -15.99
CA LEU A 107 6.02 2.24 -14.89
C LEU A 107 6.31 0.94 -14.13
N HIS A 108 6.83 -0.09 -14.79
CA HIS A 108 7.23 -1.34 -14.13
C HIS A 108 8.36 -1.15 -13.13
N HIS A 109 9.37 -0.35 -13.49
CA HIS A 109 10.46 -0.01 -12.58
C HIS A 109 9.94 0.80 -11.40
N PHE A 110 9.04 1.75 -11.65
CA PHE A 110 8.37 2.52 -10.61
C PHE A 110 7.58 1.63 -9.64
N ILE A 111 6.75 0.71 -10.15
CA ILE A 111 5.97 -0.23 -9.34
C ILE A 111 6.89 -1.05 -8.44
N ARG A 112 7.99 -1.59 -8.99
CA ARG A 112 8.95 -2.39 -8.23
C ARG A 112 9.59 -1.59 -7.09
N LYS A 113 10.10 -0.38 -7.36
CA LYS A 113 10.71 0.48 -6.33
C LYS A 113 9.71 0.85 -5.22
N ASN A 114 8.45 1.09 -5.57
CA ASN A 114 7.41 1.36 -4.57
C ASN A 114 7.05 0.11 -3.76
N ALA A 115 7.01 -1.09 -4.37
CA ALA A 115 6.77 -2.32 -3.64
C ALA A 115 7.83 -2.57 -2.56
N HIS A 116 9.10 -2.33 -2.89
CA HIS A 116 10.23 -2.37 -1.97
C HIS A 116 10.07 -1.35 -0.82
N PHE A 117 9.75 -0.09 -1.13
CA PHE A 117 9.43 0.92 -0.13
C PHE A 117 8.32 0.47 0.85
N PHE A 118 7.20 -0.06 0.34
CA PHE A 118 6.07 -0.48 1.18
C PHE A 118 6.35 -1.75 1.99
N ILE A 119 7.11 -2.72 1.44
CA ILE A 119 7.42 -3.95 2.18
C ILE A 119 8.35 -3.66 3.38
N TYR A 120 9.28 -2.72 3.21
CA TYR A 120 10.13 -2.25 4.30
C TYR A 120 9.39 -1.32 5.27
N LEU A 121 8.41 -0.54 4.81
CA LEU A 121 7.50 0.21 5.69
C LEU A 121 6.79 -0.73 6.68
N ILE A 122 6.24 -1.84 6.18
CA ILE A 122 5.61 -2.84 7.04
C ILE A 122 6.64 -3.49 7.96
N LEU A 123 7.84 -3.83 7.45
CA LEU A 123 8.92 -4.38 8.28
C LEU A 123 9.27 -3.45 9.45
N GLY A 124 9.42 -2.14 9.19
CA GLY A 124 9.70 -1.14 10.24
C GLY A 124 8.64 -1.10 11.33
N VAL A 125 7.35 -1.16 10.95
CA VAL A 125 6.23 -1.27 11.90
C VAL A 125 6.34 -2.54 12.74
N LEU A 126 6.58 -3.69 12.09
CA LEU A 126 6.63 -5.00 12.74
C LEU A 126 7.81 -5.13 13.71
N VAL A 127 9.01 -4.73 13.29
CA VAL A 127 10.23 -4.79 14.13
C VAL A 127 10.07 -3.89 15.35
N LYS A 128 9.60 -2.65 15.17
CA LYS A 128 9.37 -1.74 16.30
C LYS A 128 8.28 -2.26 17.24
N TYR A 129 7.20 -2.83 16.70
CA TYR A 129 6.17 -3.48 17.50
C TYR A 129 6.73 -4.65 18.32
N ALA A 130 7.55 -5.51 17.70
CA ALA A 130 8.20 -6.62 18.37
C ALA A 130 9.13 -6.15 19.49
N LEU A 131 9.95 -5.11 19.26
CA LEU A 131 10.82 -4.52 20.28
C LEU A 131 10.02 -3.94 21.46
N ASN A 132 8.98 -3.15 21.19
CA ASN A 132 8.10 -2.59 22.24
C ASN A 132 7.45 -3.70 23.07
N SER A 133 7.08 -4.82 22.46
CA SER A 133 6.47 -5.97 23.17
C SER A 133 7.41 -6.64 24.17
N THR A 134 8.74 -6.47 24.01
CA THR A 134 9.74 -7.05 24.91
C THR A 134 10.08 -6.14 26.11
N GLY A 135 9.63 -4.89 26.10
CA GLY A 135 9.88 -3.89 27.15
C GLY A 135 11.05 -2.93 26.86
N VAL A 136 11.54 -2.90 25.62
CA VAL A 136 12.55 -1.93 25.19
C VAL A 136 11.95 -0.51 25.24
N SER A 137 12.72 0.47 25.73
CA SER A 137 12.27 1.86 25.79
C SER A 137 12.03 2.44 24.39
N GLU A 138 11.09 3.37 24.27
CA GLU A 138 10.63 3.89 22.97
C GLU A 138 11.77 4.39 22.08
N PHE A 139 12.69 5.19 22.63
CA PHE A 139 13.85 5.73 21.90
C PHE A 139 14.81 4.63 21.42
N LYS A 140 15.09 3.65 22.28
CA LYS A 140 15.92 2.50 21.92
C LYS A 140 15.23 1.65 20.84
N SER A 141 13.92 1.45 20.96
CA SER A 141 13.14 0.69 19.99
C SER A 141 13.16 1.33 18.60
N VAL A 142 13.01 2.66 18.51
CA VAL A 142 13.16 3.42 17.25
C VAL A 142 14.55 3.21 16.64
N THR A 143 15.59 3.38 17.44
CA THR A 143 16.98 3.29 16.93
C THR A 143 17.31 1.87 16.49
N ILE A 144 17.00 0.87 17.33
CA ILE A 144 17.29 -0.54 17.04
C ILE A 144 16.47 -1.04 15.86
N SER A 145 15.17 -0.68 15.76
CA SER A 145 14.34 -1.07 14.62
C SER A 145 14.88 -0.51 13.30
N LEU A 146 15.29 0.76 13.27
CA LEU A 146 15.88 1.35 12.08
C LEU A 146 17.19 0.65 11.70
N LEU A 147 18.07 0.39 12.66
CA LEU A 147 19.33 -0.32 12.41
C LEU A 147 19.10 -1.74 11.87
N ILE A 148 18.14 -2.49 12.42
CA ILE A 148 17.78 -3.82 11.93
C ILE A 148 17.28 -3.73 10.48
N CYS A 149 16.37 -2.79 10.18
CA CYS A 149 15.82 -2.67 8.83
C CYS A 149 16.87 -2.24 7.81
N VAL A 150 17.74 -1.27 8.14
CA VAL A 150 18.83 -0.81 7.28
C VAL A 150 19.84 -1.94 7.04
N ALA A 151 20.26 -2.65 8.09
CA ALA A 151 21.16 -3.78 7.96
C ALA A 151 20.55 -4.89 7.08
N TYR A 152 19.24 -5.12 7.23
CA TYR A 152 18.53 -6.09 6.41
C TYR A 152 18.45 -5.64 4.94
N ALA A 153 18.19 -4.36 4.65
CA ALA A 153 18.23 -3.80 3.30
C ALA A 153 19.61 -3.96 2.63
N PHE A 154 20.69 -3.71 3.38
CA PHE A 154 22.04 -4.02 2.89
C PHE A 154 22.23 -5.52 2.60
N SER A 155 21.77 -6.40 3.49
CA SER A 155 21.88 -7.84 3.27
C SER A 155 21.10 -8.31 2.06
N ASP A 156 19.95 -7.68 1.78
CA ASP A 156 19.11 -7.96 0.63
C ASP A 156 19.83 -7.62 -0.68
N GLU A 157 20.40 -6.41 -0.78
CA GLU A 157 21.14 -5.98 -1.95
C GLU A 157 22.41 -6.79 -2.18
N ILE A 158 23.09 -7.21 -1.10
CA ILE A 158 24.25 -8.12 -1.20
C ILE A 158 23.80 -9.50 -1.72
N HIS A 159 22.67 -10.02 -1.25
CA HIS A 159 22.11 -11.27 -1.76
C HIS A 159 21.71 -11.16 -3.24
N GLN A 160 21.14 -10.02 -3.66
CA GLN A 160 20.81 -9.80 -5.06
C GLN A 160 22.05 -9.82 -5.98
N LEU A 161 23.26 -9.50 -5.48
CA LEU A 161 24.49 -9.61 -6.28
C LEU A 161 24.82 -11.06 -6.70
N VAL A 162 24.32 -12.06 -5.99
CA VAL A 162 24.52 -13.48 -6.34
C VAL A 162 23.36 -14.05 -7.17
N VAL A 163 22.31 -13.25 -7.42
CA VAL A 163 21.14 -13.67 -8.20
C VAL A 163 21.33 -13.31 -9.69
N PRO A 164 21.14 -14.25 -10.63
CA PRO A 164 21.32 -13.98 -12.06
C PRO A 164 20.50 -12.79 -12.58
N GLY A 165 21.17 -11.89 -13.30
CA GLY A 165 20.58 -10.69 -13.89
C GLY A 165 20.24 -9.58 -12.88
N ARG A 166 20.44 -9.79 -11.59
CA ARG A 166 20.26 -8.76 -10.57
C ARG A 166 21.58 -8.03 -10.32
N GLY A 167 21.48 -6.78 -9.88
CA GLY A 167 22.61 -5.99 -9.44
C GLY A 167 22.19 -5.21 -8.21
N GLY A 168 23.05 -5.18 -7.20
CA GLY A 168 22.81 -4.41 -5.99
C GLY A 168 22.90 -2.92 -6.27
N GLN A 169 21.94 -2.14 -5.76
CA GLN A 169 21.88 -0.69 -5.92
C GLN A 169 21.78 -0.03 -4.55
N LEU A 170 22.71 0.88 -4.25
CA LEU A 170 22.64 1.67 -3.02
C LEU A 170 21.35 2.49 -2.94
N SER A 171 20.77 2.89 -4.08
CA SER A 171 19.47 3.54 -4.14
C SER A 171 18.33 2.67 -3.58
N ASP A 172 18.40 1.34 -3.74
CA ASP A 172 17.39 0.44 -3.17
C ASP A 172 17.48 0.40 -1.65
N VAL A 173 18.71 0.28 -1.10
CA VAL A 173 18.93 0.40 0.35
C VAL A 173 18.35 1.70 0.91
N VAL A 174 18.56 2.82 0.21
CA VAL A 174 18.05 4.14 0.64
C VAL A 174 16.52 4.16 0.63
N ILE A 175 15.89 3.68 -0.44
CA ILE A 175 14.42 3.63 -0.56
C ILE A 175 13.82 2.74 0.53
N ASP A 176 14.38 1.56 0.74
CA ASP A 176 13.95 0.60 1.76
C ASP A 176 14.10 1.17 3.17
N SER A 177 15.20 1.87 3.43
CA SER A 177 15.46 2.55 4.69
C SER A 177 14.45 3.67 4.95
N TYR A 178 14.09 4.46 3.93
CA TYR A 178 13.03 5.47 4.04
C TYR A 178 11.66 4.84 4.32
N GLY A 179 11.34 3.73 3.65
CA GLY A 179 10.13 2.96 3.91
C GLY A 179 10.03 2.54 5.37
N ALA A 180 11.07 1.86 5.87
CA ALA A 180 11.16 1.43 7.26
C ALA A 180 11.07 2.59 8.25
N GLY A 181 11.78 3.69 7.99
CA GLY A 181 11.72 4.90 8.81
C GLY A 181 10.31 5.50 8.89
N LEU A 182 9.60 5.58 7.76
CA LEU A 182 8.22 6.04 7.73
C LEU A 182 7.29 5.09 8.50
N GLY A 183 7.47 3.78 8.36
CA GLY A 183 6.72 2.78 9.12
C GLY A 183 6.87 2.94 10.63
N ILE A 184 8.12 3.10 11.09
CA ILE A 184 8.46 3.39 12.48
C ILE A 184 7.76 4.68 12.97
N LEU A 185 7.80 5.74 12.16
CA LEU A 185 7.16 7.03 12.47
C LEU A 185 5.64 6.90 12.57
N LEU A 186 5.00 6.21 11.63
CA LEU A 186 3.55 5.97 11.65
C LEU A 186 3.14 5.21 12.90
N GLN A 187 3.91 4.20 13.30
CA GLN A 187 3.63 3.45 14.51
C GLN A 187 3.79 4.33 15.77
N LEU A 188 4.78 5.22 15.81
CA LEU A 188 4.96 6.20 16.91
C LEU A 188 3.73 7.11 17.07
N THR A 189 3.28 7.71 15.98
CA THR A 189 2.16 8.68 16.01
C THR A 189 0.84 7.98 16.32
N PHE A 190 0.62 6.78 15.76
CA PHE A 190 -0.58 5.99 16.00
C PHE A 190 -0.72 5.57 17.47
N VAL A 191 0.34 5.07 18.10
CA VAL A 191 0.31 4.70 19.53
C VAL A 191 0.04 5.91 20.41
N LYS A 192 0.72 7.04 20.18
CA LYS A 192 0.49 8.29 20.93
C LYS A 192 -0.95 8.79 20.80
N PHE A 193 -1.52 8.71 19.59
CA PHE A 193 -2.89 9.11 19.33
C PHE A 193 -3.90 8.27 20.13
N ILE A 194 -3.73 6.95 20.13
CA ILE A 194 -4.59 6.03 20.90
C ILE A 194 -4.44 6.28 22.40
N SER A 195 -3.21 6.40 22.92
CA SER A 195 -2.96 6.64 24.35
C SER A 195 -3.57 7.96 24.82
N LYS A 196 -3.47 9.03 24.02
CA LYS A 196 -4.09 10.33 24.33
C LYS A 196 -5.61 10.24 24.36
N LYS A 197 -6.23 9.54 23.41
CA LYS A 197 -7.68 9.34 23.37
C LYS A 197 -8.18 8.55 24.59
N ALA A 198 -7.49 7.47 24.95
CA ALA A 198 -7.82 6.67 26.13
C ALA A 198 -7.69 7.46 27.44
N LEU A 199 -6.65 8.30 27.57
CA LEU A 199 -6.47 9.17 28.73
C LEU A 199 -7.61 10.19 28.85
N ASN A 200 -7.95 10.87 27.75
CA ASN A 200 -9.03 11.86 27.73
C ASN A 200 -10.39 11.25 28.09
N GLN A 201 -10.68 10.03 27.62
CA GLN A 201 -11.91 9.33 27.95
C GLN A 201 -11.99 9.01 29.45
N LYS A 202 -10.90 8.51 30.05
CA LYS A 202 -10.85 8.22 31.49
C LYS A 202 -11.04 9.49 32.34
N THR A 203 -10.47 10.61 31.91
CA THR A 203 -10.67 11.92 32.57
C THR A 203 -12.13 12.39 32.47
N LEU A 204 -12.78 12.20 31.33
CA LEU A 204 -14.21 12.51 31.16
C LEU A 204 -15.09 11.64 32.07
N GLU A 205 -14.85 10.34 32.14
CA GLU A 205 -15.59 9.41 33.00
C GLU A 205 -15.43 9.77 34.49
N THR A 206 -14.24 10.21 34.91
CA THR A 206 -14.01 10.64 36.30
C THR A 206 -14.77 11.92 36.62
N LYS A 207 -14.81 12.89 35.70
CA LYS A 207 -15.54 14.16 35.88
C LYS A 207 -17.07 14.02 35.88
N VAL A 208 -17.62 12.97 35.25
CA VAL A 208 -19.07 12.70 35.24
C VAL A 208 -19.51 11.95 36.51
N ALA A 209 -18.58 11.26 37.17
CA ALA A 209 -18.83 10.51 38.40
C ALA A 209 -18.74 11.37 39.69
N GLU A 210 -18.18 12.58 39.59
CA GLU A 210 -18.13 13.61 40.64
C GLU A 210 -19.36 14.54 40.58
#